data_AF-A0A084JHS4-F1
#
_entry.id   AF-A0A084JHS4-F1
#
_cell.length_a   1.000
_cell.length_b   1.000
_cell.length_c   1.000
_cell.angle_alpha   90.00
_cell.angle_beta   90.00
_cell.angle_gamma   90.00
#
_symmetry.space_group_name_H-M   'P 1'
#
loop_
_entity.id
_entity.type
_entity.pdbx_description
1 polymer ?
#
loop_
_entity_poly.entity_id
_entity_poly.type
_entity_poly.pdbx_seq_one_letter_code
_entity_poly.pdbx_strand_id
1 'polypeptide(L)'
;MKTLKCDNEELVKQYQNGSKQALDDLLQQNIGIIKKIAENYNKIGKKGIEFDDLFNSGVIGLIAAAKNYDFNNEKKAKFITYAVHYINRQICICANGRSDKEIQNNKLYNFTKSLNTPIGQDEDIELLDIIQVDDNSFENVEYKLYLKQLRQELEKVMNECLSLREREVIKFLYGWECDVMKMQEVGEILNITRERVRQIKENAFRKIRHTSWCRIKGQEYYNEIFGGRKLSYSNIERELDFINRYFDDLMGV
;
A
#
# COMPACT_ATOMS: atom_id res chain seq x y z
N MET A 1 42.72 -38.64 -12.42
CA MET A 1 43.16 -38.49 -11.01
C MET A 1 41.93 -38.38 -10.14
N LYS A 2 41.64 -39.37 -9.28
CA LYS A 2 40.61 -39.23 -8.24
C LYS A 2 41.15 -38.27 -7.19
N THR A 3 40.66 -37.04 -7.16
CA THR A 3 40.95 -36.07 -6.10
C THR A 3 40.56 -36.72 -4.77
N LEU A 4 41.52 -36.85 -3.86
CA LEU A 4 41.26 -37.27 -2.48
C LEU A 4 40.21 -36.32 -1.90
N LYS A 5 39.03 -36.86 -1.59
CA LYS A 5 37.93 -36.12 -1.01
C LYS A 5 38.32 -35.79 0.44
N CYS A 6 38.87 -34.60 0.66
CA CYS A 6 39.20 -34.09 1.99
C CYS A 6 37.89 -33.95 2.78
N ASP A 7 37.90 -34.31 4.06
CA ASP A 7 36.69 -34.34 4.88
C ASP A 7 36.13 -32.92 5.05
N ASN A 8 34.80 -32.78 4.99
CA ASN A 8 34.16 -31.46 5.05
C ASN A 8 34.44 -30.78 6.39
N GLU A 9 34.43 -31.55 7.47
CA GLU A 9 34.73 -31.10 8.83
C GLU A 9 36.17 -30.57 8.96
N GLU A 10 37.14 -31.16 8.27
CA GLU A 10 38.52 -30.66 8.24
C GLU A 10 38.63 -29.33 7.50
N LEU A 11 37.99 -29.23 6.34
CA LEU A 11 37.95 -27.99 5.57
C LEU A 11 37.29 -26.85 6.36
N VAL A 12 36.22 -27.15 7.10
CA VAL A 12 35.56 -26.16 7.98
C VAL A 12 36.49 -25.72 9.11
N LYS A 13 37.25 -26.62 9.75
CA LYS A 13 38.25 -26.23 10.76
C LYS A 13 39.31 -25.31 10.17
N GLN A 14 39.85 -25.66 9.01
CA GLN A 14 40.88 -24.85 8.34
C GLN A 14 40.33 -23.47 7.95
N TYR A 15 39.09 -23.41 7.47
CA TYR A 15 38.42 -22.14 7.18
C TYR A 15 38.23 -21.28 8.44
N GLN A 16 37.80 -21.85 9.55
CA GLN A 16 37.67 -21.14 10.83
C GLN A 16 39.02 -20.61 11.35
N ASN A 17 40.11 -21.29 11.03
CA ASN A 17 41.49 -20.84 11.31
C ASN A 17 42.01 -19.78 10.31
N GLY A 18 41.20 -19.36 9.33
CA GLY A 18 41.51 -18.27 8.41
C GLY A 18 41.91 -18.69 6.99
N SER A 19 41.91 -19.98 6.66
CA SER A 19 42.22 -20.45 5.30
C SER A 19 41.06 -20.20 4.33
N LYS A 20 41.23 -19.25 3.41
CA LYS A 20 40.25 -18.99 2.33
C LYS A 20 40.19 -20.13 1.32
N GLN A 21 41.33 -20.75 1.03
CA GLN A 21 41.42 -21.86 0.07
C GLN A 21 40.61 -23.07 0.54
N ALA A 22 40.57 -23.32 1.86
CA ALA A 22 39.73 -24.37 2.43
C ALA A 22 38.22 -24.10 2.23
N LEU A 23 37.80 -22.83 2.19
CA LEU A 23 36.42 -22.47 1.88
C LEU A 23 36.10 -22.77 0.42
N ASP A 24 36.98 -22.40 -0.50
CA ASP A 24 36.78 -22.66 -1.93
C ASP A 24 36.68 -24.17 -2.20
N ASP A 25 37.57 -24.97 -1.60
CA ASP A 25 37.52 -26.44 -1.68
C ASP A 25 36.22 -27.00 -1.08
N LEU A 26 35.78 -26.47 0.07
CA LEU A 26 34.52 -26.86 0.70
C LEU A 26 33.32 -26.54 -0.20
N LEU A 27 33.31 -25.37 -0.84
CA LEU A 27 32.27 -24.99 -1.78
C LEU A 27 32.26 -25.95 -2.98
N GLN A 28 33.41 -26.16 -3.63
CA GLN A 28 33.55 -27.04 -4.79
C GLN A 28 33.07 -28.46 -4.52
N GLN A 29 33.39 -29.02 -3.34
CA GLN A 29 32.94 -30.35 -2.96
C GLN A 29 31.41 -30.47 -2.78
N ASN A 30 30.74 -29.37 -2.42
CA ASN A 30 29.34 -29.36 -2.01
C ASN A 30 28.40 -28.62 -2.99
N ILE A 31 28.90 -28.17 -4.15
CA ILE A 31 28.10 -27.54 -5.23
C ILE A 31 26.87 -28.38 -5.58
N GLY A 32 27.04 -29.69 -5.73
CA GLY A 32 25.94 -30.58 -6.14
C GLY A 32 24.77 -30.60 -5.15
N ILE A 33 25.06 -30.49 -3.84
CA ILE A 33 24.02 -30.44 -2.81
C ILE A 33 23.27 -29.11 -2.88
N ILE A 34 23.99 -27.99 -3.02
CA ILE A 34 23.39 -26.65 -3.13
C ILE A 34 22.52 -26.58 -4.40
N LYS A 35 23.03 -27.04 -5.54
CA LYS A 35 22.27 -27.09 -6.81
C LYS A 35 20.99 -27.91 -6.66
N LYS A 36 21.07 -29.10 -6.07
CA LYS A 36 19.91 -29.97 -5.85
C LYS A 36 18.84 -29.29 -4.97
N ILE A 37 19.26 -28.58 -3.92
CA ILE A 37 18.34 -27.84 -3.06
C ILE A 37 17.71 -26.67 -3.85
N ALA A 38 18.52 -25.84 -4.52
CA ALA A 38 18.03 -24.72 -5.32
C ALA A 38 17.05 -25.15 -6.44
N GLU A 39 17.34 -26.26 -7.12
CA GLU A 39 16.45 -26.84 -8.15
C GLU A 39 15.08 -27.23 -7.58
N ASN A 40 15.01 -27.75 -6.35
CA ASN A 40 13.74 -28.08 -5.72
C ASN A 40 12.88 -26.82 -5.50
N TYR A 41 13.50 -25.71 -5.13
CA TYR A 41 12.79 -24.43 -4.97
C TYR A 41 12.37 -23.84 -6.32
N ASN A 42 13.18 -23.99 -7.36
CA ASN A 42 12.84 -23.56 -8.72
C ASN A 42 11.63 -24.33 -9.29
N LYS A 43 11.55 -25.65 -9.07
CA LYS A 43 10.42 -26.49 -9.50
C LYS A 43 9.09 -26.16 -8.83
N ILE A 44 9.10 -25.57 -7.63
CA ILE A 44 7.90 -25.19 -6.88
C ILE A 44 7.24 -23.92 -7.45
N GLY A 45 7.79 -23.32 -8.51
CA GLY A 45 7.03 -22.46 -9.42
C GLY A 45 6.91 -21.00 -8.99
N LYS A 46 7.93 -20.46 -8.30
CA LYS A 46 8.00 -19.02 -8.06
C LYS A 46 8.57 -18.32 -9.29
N LYS A 47 7.66 -17.81 -10.13
CA LYS A 47 8.00 -17.01 -11.31
C LYS A 47 8.82 -15.78 -10.89
N GLY A 48 9.94 -15.54 -11.56
CA GLY A 48 10.69 -14.29 -11.45
C GLY A 48 12.00 -14.32 -10.67
N ILE A 49 12.41 -15.47 -10.12
CA ILE A 49 13.73 -15.62 -9.49
C ILE A 49 14.58 -16.55 -10.35
N GLU A 50 15.76 -16.08 -10.73
CA GLU A 50 16.69 -16.86 -11.53
C GLU A 50 17.33 -17.97 -10.70
N PHE A 51 17.71 -19.07 -11.37
CA PHE A 51 18.36 -20.18 -10.70
C PHE A 51 19.67 -19.75 -10.02
N ASP A 52 20.41 -18.84 -10.65
CA ASP A 52 21.70 -18.36 -10.13
C ASP A 52 21.53 -17.58 -8.82
N ASP A 53 20.43 -16.85 -8.63
CA ASP A 53 20.12 -16.17 -7.36
C ASP A 53 19.82 -17.18 -6.23
N LEU A 54 19.04 -18.22 -6.53
CA LEU A 54 18.78 -19.30 -5.58
C LEU A 54 20.06 -20.07 -5.25
N PHE A 55 20.90 -20.33 -6.24
CA PHE A 55 22.18 -21.01 -6.03
C PHE A 55 23.12 -20.17 -5.15
N ASN A 56 23.30 -18.88 -5.49
CA ASN A 56 24.21 -17.98 -4.77
C ASN A 56 23.73 -17.70 -3.33
N SER A 57 22.42 -17.59 -3.10
CA SER A 57 21.88 -17.51 -1.73
C SER A 57 22.13 -18.79 -0.93
N GLY A 58 22.05 -19.95 -1.58
CA GLY A 58 22.46 -21.24 -0.99
C GLY A 58 23.95 -21.29 -0.63
N VAL A 59 24.83 -20.77 -1.49
CA VAL A 59 26.27 -20.63 -1.21
C VAL A 59 26.50 -19.79 0.05
N ILE A 60 25.82 -18.64 0.17
CA ILE A 60 25.87 -17.79 1.37
C ILE A 60 25.43 -18.58 2.62
N GLY A 61 24.40 -19.42 2.50
CA GLY A 61 23.96 -20.31 3.57
C GLY A 61 25.04 -21.29 4.04
N LEU A 62 25.73 -21.93 3.09
CA LEU A 62 26.82 -22.87 3.41
C LEU A 62 28.01 -22.15 4.08
N ILE A 63 28.39 -20.96 3.61
CA ILE A 63 29.45 -20.14 4.22
C ILE A 63 29.08 -19.77 5.66
N ALA A 64 27.83 -19.35 5.89
CA ALA A 64 27.33 -19.02 7.23
C ALA A 64 27.34 -20.25 8.16
N ALA A 65 26.97 -21.43 7.65
CA ALA A 65 27.06 -22.67 8.41
C ALA A 65 28.51 -23.00 8.78
N ALA A 66 29.45 -22.91 7.84
CA ALA A 66 30.87 -23.18 8.08
C ALA A 66 31.44 -22.24 9.16
N LYS A 67 31.05 -20.96 9.14
CA LYS A 67 31.47 -19.98 10.14
C LYS A 67 30.97 -20.29 11.55
N ASN A 68 29.75 -20.82 11.68
CA ASN A 68 29.07 -21.01 12.96
C ASN A 68 29.09 -22.47 13.47
N TYR A 69 29.69 -23.40 12.73
CA TYR A 69 29.73 -24.81 13.11
C TYR A 69 30.62 -25.03 14.34
N ASP A 70 30.05 -25.57 15.41
CA ASP A 70 30.76 -25.84 16.65
C ASP A 70 31.23 -27.29 16.73
N PHE A 71 32.55 -27.47 16.80
CA PHE A 71 33.19 -28.79 16.91
C PHE A 71 33.16 -29.37 18.33
N ASN A 72 32.96 -28.54 19.35
CA ASN A 72 33.00 -28.91 20.76
C ASN A 72 31.63 -29.33 21.31
N ASN A 73 30.58 -29.21 20.51
CA ASN A 73 29.25 -29.66 20.89
C ASN A 73 29.20 -31.20 21.01
N GLU A 74 28.77 -31.68 22.18
CA GLU A 74 28.64 -33.11 22.49
C GLU A 74 27.69 -33.88 21.56
N LYS A 75 26.68 -33.20 20.99
CA LYS A 75 25.69 -33.77 20.07
C LYS A 75 25.84 -33.25 18.64
N LYS A 76 27.06 -32.95 18.20
CA LYS A 76 27.29 -32.45 16.83
C LYS A 76 26.84 -33.45 15.77
N ALA A 77 26.02 -32.98 14.83
CA ALA A 77 25.75 -33.69 13.59
C ALA A 77 26.91 -33.49 12.60
N LYS A 78 26.98 -34.32 11.56
CA LYS A 78 27.90 -34.09 10.43
C LYS A 78 27.68 -32.70 9.84
N PHE A 79 28.75 -32.07 9.36
CA PHE A 79 28.68 -30.68 8.89
C PHE A 79 27.60 -30.47 7.83
N ILE A 80 27.50 -31.38 6.85
CA ILE A 80 26.50 -31.26 5.78
C ILE A 80 25.07 -31.34 6.31
N THR A 81 24.80 -32.23 7.26
CA THR A 81 23.49 -32.32 7.91
C THR A 81 23.12 -31.00 8.59
N TYR A 82 24.08 -30.36 9.25
CA TYR A 82 23.91 -29.04 9.85
C TYR A 82 23.72 -27.93 8.80
N ALA A 83 24.57 -27.91 7.77
CA ALA A 83 24.59 -26.87 6.74
C ALA A 83 23.32 -26.84 5.87
N VAL A 84 22.68 -27.99 5.64
CA VAL A 84 21.43 -28.07 4.89
C VAL A 84 20.35 -27.16 5.47
N HIS A 85 20.29 -26.98 6.80
CA HIS A 85 19.33 -26.03 7.42
C HIS A 85 19.62 -24.58 7.04
N TYR A 86 20.90 -24.18 7.02
CA TYR A 86 21.29 -22.82 6.63
C TYR A 86 21.08 -22.56 5.14
N ILE A 87 21.40 -23.54 4.29
CA ILE A 87 21.18 -23.46 2.84
C ILE A 87 19.68 -23.28 2.56
N ASN A 88 18.84 -24.17 3.10
CA ASN A 88 17.38 -24.08 2.94
C ASN A 88 16.84 -22.74 3.44
N ARG A 89 17.31 -22.25 4.60
CA ARG A 89 16.87 -20.97 5.15
C ARG A 89 17.21 -19.80 4.23
N GLN A 90 18.43 -19.73 3.69
CA GLN A 90 18.82 -18.61 2.82
C GLN A 90 18.10 -18.64 1.46
N ILE A 91 17.95 -19.83 0.86
CA ILE A 91 17.20 -19.98 -0.39
C ILE A 91 15.72 -19.62 -0.16
N CYS A 92 15.14 -20.06 0.96
CA CYS A 92 13.78 -19.70 1.36
C CYS A 92 13.62 -18.18 1.54
N ILE A 93 14.58 -17.51 2.18
CA ILE A 93 14.57 -16.05 2.34
C ILE A 93 14.69 -15.34 0.99
N CYS A 94 15.56 -15.79 0.10
CA CYS A 94 15.66 -15.25 -1.26
C CYS A 94 14.33 -15.40 -2.00
N ALA A 95 13.68 -16.55 -1.86
CA ALA A 95 12.42 -16.86 -2.52
C ALA A 95 11.18 -16.18 -1.90
N ASN A 96 11.21 -15.87 -0.61
CA ASN A 96 10.02 -15.46 0.15
C ASN A 96 10.14 -14.07 0.78
N GLY A 97 11.33 -13.56 1.04
CA GLY A 97 11.55 -12.42 1.94
C GLY A 97 11.87 -12.86 3.38
N ARG A 98 12.39 -11.93 4.19
CA ARG A 98 12.79 -12.12 5.60
C ARG A 98 11.68 -11.83 6.59
N SER A 99 10.79 -10.89 6.26
CA SER A 99 9.70 -10.45 7.14
C SER A 99 8.32 -10.81 6.59
N ASP A 100 7.31 -10.87 7.46
CA ASP A 100 5.91 -11.10 7.04
C ASP A 100 5.45 -10.06 6.01
N LYS A 101 5.91 -8.82 6.14
CA LYS A 101 5.65 -7.73 5.18
C LYS A 101 6.29 -8.01 3.82
N GLU A 102 7.54 -8.47 3.79
CA GLU A 102 8.21 -8.85 2.53
C GLU A 102 7.58 -10.08 1.89
N ILE A 103 7.12 -11.04 2.70
CA ILE A 103 6.40 -12.22 2.22
C ILE A 103 5.08 -11.83 1.57
N GLN A 104 4.34 -10.91 2.17
CA GLN A 104 3.11 -10.36 1.59
C GLN A 104 3.39 -9.56 0.31
N ASN A 105 4.43 -8.73 0.31
CA ASN A 105 4.83 -7.98 -0.90
C ASN A 105 5.26 -8.92 -2.03
N ASN A 106 6.00 -9.98 -1.74
CA ASN A 106 6.37 -10.98 -2.76
C ASN A 106 5.16 -11.71 -3.33
N LYS A 107 4.10 -11.95 -2.53
CA LYS A 107 2.83 -12.46 -3.07
C LYS A 107 2.18 -11.46 -4.02
N LEU A 108 2.19 -10.17 -3.68
CA LEU A 108 1.70 -9.09 -4.55
C LEU A 108 2.50 -9.02 -5.86
N TYR A 109 3.84 -8.97 -5.79
CA TYR A 109 4.71 -8.90 -6.97
C TYR A 109 4.53 -10.10 -7.91
N ASN A 110 4.37 -11.31 -7.37
CA ASN A 110 4.10 -12.51 -8.18
C ASN A 110 2.76 -12.47 -8.93
N PHE A 111 1.83 -11.60 -8.53
CA PHE A 111 0.55 -11.40 -9.21
C PHE A 111 0.59 -10.26 -10.25
N THR A 112 1.63 -9.41 -10.21
CA THR A 112 1.77 -8.33 -11.19
C THR A 112 2.06 -8.88 -12.58
N LYS A 113 1.43 -8.29 -13.59
CA LYS A 113 1.70 -8.58 -15.01
C LYS A 113 2.35 -7.36 -15.64
N SER A 114 3.18 -7.60 -16.65
CA SER A 114 3.74 -6.53 -17.47
C SER A 114 2.61 -5.77 -18.17
N LEU A 115 2.71 -4.45 -18.22
CA LEU A 115 1.78 -3.61 -18.98
C LEU A 115 1.95 -3.83 -20.50
N ASN A 116 3.11 -4.29 -20.93
CA ASN A 116 3.39 -4.61 -22.34
C ASN A 116 3.01 -6.07 -22.66
N THR A 117 2.20 -6.71 -21.82
CA THR A 117 1.70 -8.06 -22.13
C THR A 117 0.67 -7.91 -23.25
N PRO A 118 0.82 -8.60 -24.40
CA PRO A 118 -0.18 -8.53 -25.47
C PRO A 118 -1.51 -9.14 -24.99
N ILE A 119 -2.62 -8.53 -25.40
CA ILE A 119 -3.98 -8.94 -25.07
C ILE A 119 -4.73 -9.25 -26.37
N GLY A 120 -5.20 -10.49 -26.50
CA GLY A 120 -5.95 -10.94 -27.67
C GLY A 120 -5.19 -11.96 -28.51
N GLN A 121 -5.69 -12.23 -29.72
CA GLN A 121 -5.04 -13.11 -30.69
C GLN A 121 -4.09 -12.34 -31.63
N ASP A 122 -4.34 -11.04 -31.80
CA ASP A 122 -3.50 -10.15 -32.59
C ASP A 122 -2.47 -9.52 -31.63
N GLU A 123 -1.17 -9.69 -31.93
CA GLU A 123 -0.05 -9.23 -31.08
C GLU A 123 0.09 -7.69 -31.03
N ASP A 124 -0.81 -6.95 -31.69
CA ASP A 124 -0.72 -5.50 -31.87
C ASP A 124 -1.29 -4.67 -30.71
N ILE A 125 -2.00 -5.30 -29.75
CA ILE A 125 -2.64 -4.60 -28.63
C ILE A 125 -1.97 -5.03 -27.32
N GLU A 126 -1.35 -4.08 -26.62
CA GLU A 126 -0.76 -4.31 -25.31
C GLU A 126 -1.77 -4.02 -24.20
N LEU A 127 -1.57 -4.61 -23.01
CA LEU A 127 -2.39 -4.33 -21.82
C LEU A 127 -2.40 -2.83 -21.48
N LEU A 128 -1.30 -2.12 -21.74
CA LEU A 128 -1.18 -0.68 -21.56
C LEU A 128 -2.21 0.10 -22.40
N ASP A 129 -2.48 -0.35 -23.63
CA ASP A 129 -3.39 0.34 -24.56
C ASP A 129 -4.86 0.24 -24.12
N ILE A 130 -5.17 -0.75 -23.28
CA ILE A 130 -6.53 -1.00 -22.75
C ILE A 130 -6.76 -0.26 -21.43
N ILE A 131 -5.69 0.02 -20.68
CA ILE A 131 -5.80 0.71 -19.39
C ILE A 131 -6.15 2.17 -19.64
N GLN A 132 -7.43 2.49 -19.47
CA GLN A 132 -7.91 3.85 -19.45
C GLN A 132 -7.33 4.54 -18.21
N VAL A 133 -6.76 5.73 -18.42
CA VAL A 133 -6.43 6.63 -17.31
C VAL A 133 -7.77 6.97 -16.67
N ASP A 134 -7.95 6.53 -15.42
CA ASP A 134 -9.10 6.96 -14.63
C ASP A 134 -9.01 8.48 -14.52
N ASP A 135 -9.98 9.19 -15.10
CA ASP A 135 -10.03 10.66 -15.29
C ASP A 135 -9.97 11.48 -13.98
N ASN A 136 -9.72 10.84 -12.84
CA ASN A 136 -9.56 11.46 -11.54
C ASN A 136 -8.19 12.15 -11.35
N SER A 137 -7.28 12.11 -12.33
CA SER A 137 -5.89 12.58 -12.16
C SER A 137 -5.43 13.72 -13.07
N PHE A 138 -6.26 14.21 -13.99
CA PHE A 138 -6.03 15.48 -14.68
C PHE A 138 -7.16 16.45 -14.37
N GLU A 139 -6.80 17.70 -14.14
CA GLU A 139 -7.71 18.81 -13.84
C GLU A 139 -8.87 18.88 -14.84
N ASN A 140 -9.98 18.21 -14.54
CA ASN A 140 -11.20 18.35 -15.29
C ASN A 140 -11.64 19.82 -15.14
N VAL A 141 -11.38 20.63 -16.17
CA VAL A 141 -11.69 22.07 -16.20
C VAL A 141 -13.17 22.29 -15.97
N GLU A 142 -14.02 21.40 -16.48
CA GLU A 142 -15.46 21.41 -16.25
C GLU A 142 -15.79 21.15 -14.78
N TYR A 143 -15.16 20.16 -14.15
CA TYR A 143 -15.33 19.89 -12.71
C TYR A 143 -14.83 21.06 -11.85
N LYS A 144 -13.70 21.67 -12.18
CA LYS A 144 -13.20 22.88 -11.49
C LYS A 144 -14.16 24.07 -11.65
N LEU A 145 -14.70 24.28 -12.85
CA LEU A 145 -15.69 25.32 -13.11
C LEU A 145 -17.00 25.05 -12.34
N TYR A 146 -17.43 23.80 -12.30
CA TYR A 146 -18.57 23.33 -11.51
C TYR A 146 -18.37 23.63 -10.01
N LEU A 147 -17.23 23.22 -9.42
CA LEU A 147 -16.93 23.49 -8.02
C LEU A 147 -16.90 25.00 -7.72
N LYS A 148 -16.32 25.80 -8.63
CA LYS A 148 -16.30 27.26 -8.50
C LYS A 148 -17.69 27.87 -8.54
N GLN A 149 -18.56 27.39 -9.44
CA GLN A 149 -19.95 27.83 -9.53
C GLN A 149 -20.72 27.43 -8.26
N LEU A 150 -20.58 26.18 -7.82
CA LEU A 150 -21.26 25.68 -6.63
C LEU A 150 -20.88 26.48 -5.38
N ARG A 151 -19.59 26.83 -5.25
CA ARG A 151 -19.09 27.71 -4.18
C ARG A 151 -19.77 29.07 -4.19
N GLN A 152 -19.90 29.70 -5.36
CA GLN A 152 -20.57 31.00 -5.50
C GLN A 152 -22.06 30.93 -5.15
N GLU A 153 -22.74 29.85 -5.54
CA GLU A 153 -24.14 29.64 -5.19
C GLU A 153 -24.33 29.45 -3.69
N LEU A 154 -23.50 28.62 -3.05
CA LEU A 154 -23.54 28.40 -1.61
C LEU A 154 -23.25 29.70 -0.83
N GLU A 155 -22.34 30.55 -1.32
CA GLU A 155 -22.09 31.86 -0.71
C GLU A 155 -23.31 32.78 -0.74
N LYS A 156 -24.05 32.81 -1.85
CA LYS A 156 -25.32 33.55 -1.94
C LYS A 156 -26.33 33.04 -0.93
N VAL A 157 -26.51 31.72 -0.84
CA VAL A 157 -27.43 31.09 0.10
C VAL A 157 -27.05 31.39 1.55
N MET A 158 -25.76 31.28 1.89
CA MET A 158 -25.26 31.62 3.22
C MET A 158 -25.51 33.09 3.56
N ASN A 159 -25.39 34.00 2.59
CA ASN A 159 -25.68 35.42 2.81
C ASN A 159 -27.17 35.69 3.07
N GLU A 160 -28.07 34.91 2.46
CA GLU A 160 -29.52 35.05 2.61
C GLU A 160 -30.05 34.39 3.89
N CYS A 161 -29.57 33.21 4.25
CA CYS A 161 -30.16 32.40 5.33
C CYS A 161 -29.38 32.41 6.66
N LEU A 162 -28.10 32.81 6.66
CA LEU A 162 -27.26 32.82 7.86
C LEU A 162 -26.94 34.22 8.37
N SER A 163 -26.91 34.34 9.69
CA SER A 163 -26.33 35.51 10.35
C SER A 163 -24.82 35.60 10.10
N LEU A 164 -24.24 36.80 10.25
CA LEU A 164 -22.80 37.03 10.08
C LEU A 164 -21.96 36.03 10.91
N ARG A 165 -22.32 35.85 12.18
CA ARG A 165 -21.62 34.93 13.10
C ARG A 165 -21.73 33.46 12.69
N GLU A 166 -22.88 33.04 12.18
CA GLU A 166 -23.06 31.68 11.65
C GLU A 166 -22.20 31.46 10.40
N ARG A 167 -22.15 32.45 9.51
CA ARG A 167 -21.30 32.43 8.31
C ARG A 167 -19.82 32.32 8.66
N GLU A 168 -19.33 33.14 9.58
CA GLU A 168 -17.92 33.14 10.01
C GLU A 168 -17.52 31.78 10.59
N VAL A 169 -18.35 31.22 11.49
CA VAL A 169 -18.09 29.89 12.07
C VAL A 169 -18.01 28.81 10.99
N ILE A 170 -18.93 28.81 10.02
CA ILE A 170 -18.92 27.83 8.93
C ILE A 170 -17.69 28.04 8.02
N LYS A 171 -17.35 29.28 7.68
CA LYS A 171 -16.19 29.59 6.83
C LYS A 171 -14.86 29.14 7.48
N PHE A 172 -14.69 29.34 8.79
CA PHE A 172 -13.49 28.88 9.50
C PHE A 172 -13.40 27.36 9.65
N LEU A 173 -14.52 26.70 9.94
CA LEU A 173 -14.54 25.25 10.17
C LEU A 173 -14.27 24.45 8.89
N TYR A 174 -14.64 24.98 7.73
CA TYR A 174 -14.50 24.28 6.46
C TYR A 174 -13.38 24.85 5.59
N GLY A 175 -12.74 25.95 5.98
CA GLY A 175 -11.59 26.49 5.25
C GLY A 175 -11.95 27.21 3.95
N TRP A 176 -12.88 28.17 4.03
CA TRP A 176 -13.34 28.91 2.84
C TRP A 176 -12.26 29.86 2.29
N GLU A 177 -11.68 30.67 3.17
CA GLU A 177 -10.64 31.67 2.86
C GLU A 177 -9.37 31.47 3.70
N CYS A 178 -9.36 30.40 4.50
CA CYS A 178 -8.29 30.04 5.43
C CYS A 178 -8.14 28.53 5.47
N ASP A 179 -7.12 28.05 6.15
CA ASP A 179 -7.00 26.63 6.45
C ASP A 179 -8.16 26.15 7.33
N VAL A 180 -8.49 24.86 7.23
CA VAL A 180 -9.52 24.20 8.03
C VAL A 180 -9.13 24.27 9.51
N MET A 181 -10.01 24.84 10.34
CA MET A 181 -9.78 25.00 11.78
C MET A 181 -10.63 24.03 12.61
N LYS A 182 -10.10 23.62 13.76
CA LYS A 182 -10.86 22.83 14.74
C LYS A 182 -11.85 23.73 15.49
N MET A 183 -12.95 23.14 15.96
CA MET A 183 -13.97 23.88 16.74
C MET A 183 -13.41 24.57 18.00
N GLN A 184 -12.31 24.05 18.57
CA GLN A 184 -11.63 24.67 19.70
C GLN A 184 -10.93 25.97 19.28
N GLU A 185 -10.16 25.92 18.20
CA GLU A 185 -9.44 27.07 17.61
C GLU A 185 -10.43 28.16 17.17
N VAL A 186 -11.53 27.79 16.53
CA VAL A 186 -12.61 28.74 16.16
C VAL A 186 -13.24 29.37 17.40
N GLY A 187 -13.40 28.60 18.47
CA GLY A 187 -13.92 29.10 19.75
C GLY A 187 -12.99 30.13 20.39
N GLU A 188 -11.68 29.87 20.37
CA GLU A 188 -10.66 30.80 20.86
C GLU A 188 -10.65 32.11 20.05
N ILE A 189 -10.69 32.03 18.71
CA ILE A 189 -10.71 33.21 17.83
C ILE A 189 -11.95 34.08 18.06
N LEU A 190 -13.12 33.44 18.22
CA LEU A 190 -14.40 34.14 18.37
C LEU A 190 -14.77 34.42 19.84
N ASN A 191 -13.89 34.11 20.80
CA ASN A 191 -14.12 34.22 22.25
C ASN A 191 -15.42 33.53 22.70
N ILE A 192 -15.68 32.32 22.21
CA ILE A 192 -16.83 31.49 22.56
C ILE A 192 -16.41 30.06 22.88
N THR A 193 -17.21 29.34 23.66
CA THR A 193 -16.89 27.94 24.00
C THR A 193 -17.00 27.04 22.77
N ARG A 194 -16.21 25.94 22.75
CA ARG A 194 -16.30 24.90 21.71
C ARG A 194 -17.73 24.40 21.51
N GLU A 195 -18.47 24.20 22.60
CA GLU A 195 -19.87 23.74 22.53
C GLU A 195 -20.77 24.80 21.88
N ARG A 196 -20.49 26.09 22.09
CA ARG A 196 -21.21 27.15 21.41
C ARG A 196 -20.92 27.16 19.91
N VAL A 197 -19.68 26.91 19.49
CA VAL A 197 -19.31 26.73 18.06
C VAL A 197 -20.10 25.58 17.45
N ARG A 198 -20.20 24.43 18.14
CA ARG A 198 -20.98 23.27 17.69
C ARG A 198 -22.46 23.60 17.49
N GLN A 199 -23.08 24.30 18.45
CA GLN A 199 -24.47 24.73 18.35
C GLN A 199 -24.71 25.70 17.18
N ILE A 200 -23.80 26.65 16.96
CA ILE A 200 -23.87 27.60 15.85
C ILE A 200 -23.76 26.84 14.51
N LYS A 201 -22.82 25.88 14.40
CA LYS A 201 -22.68 25.00 13.24
C LYS A 201 -23.99 24.26 12.94
N GLU A 202 -24.58 23.59 13.94
CA GLU A 202 -25.82 22.82 13.74
C GLU A 202 -27.00 23.70 13.33
N ASN A 203 -27.13 24.89 13.94
CA ASN A 203 -28.18 25.84 13.56
C ASN A 203 -27.97 26.37 12.14
N ALA A 204 -26.73 26.67 11.75
CA ALA A 204 -26.42 27.11 10.39
C ALA A 204 -26.75 26.03 9.36
N PHE A 205 -26.34 24.77 9.60
CA PHE A 205 -26.71 23.67 8.73
C PHE A 205 -28.21 23.45 8.65
N ARG A 206 -28.93 23.53 9.78
CA ARG A 206 -30.39 23.41 9.78
C ARG A 206 -31.03 24.47 8.87
N LYS A 207 -30.56 25.72 8.94
CA LYS A 207 -31.07 26.79 8.06
C LYS A 207 -30.77 26.52 6.59
N ILE A 208 -29.54 26.11 6.26
CA ILE A 208 -29.16 25.75 4.89
C ILE A 208 -30.02 24.60 4.36
N ARG A 209 -30.26 23.55 5.17
CA ARG A 209 -31.09 22.38 4.79
C ARG A 209 -32.53 22.74 4.40
N HIS A 210 -33.07 23.83 4.95
CA HIS A 210 -34.42 24.29 4.65
C HIS A 210 -34.51 25.22 3.43
N THR A 211 -33.39 25.49 2.74
CA THR A 211 -33.39 26.31 1.54
C THR A 211 -33.81 25.50 0.31
N SER A 212 -34.46 26.18 -0.64
CA SER A 212 -34.79 25.60 -1.95
C SER A 212 -33.53 25.14 -2.70
N TRP A 213 -32.42 25.87 -2.55
CA TRP A 213 -31.13 25.53 -3.12
C TRP A 213 -30.62 24.17 -2.65
N CYS A 214 -30.62 23.91 -1.34
CA CYS A 214 -30.16 22.63 -0.78
C CYS A 214 -31.01 21.46 -1.30
N ARG A 215 -32.33 21.66 -1.44
CA ARG A 215 -33.23 20.64 -1.99
C ARG A 215 -32.95 20.34 -3.45
N ILE A 216 -32.68 21.36 -4.26
CA ILE A 216 -32.41 21.22 -5.71
C ILE A 216 -31.03 20.56 -5.91
N LYS A 217 -29.97 21.10 -5.30
CA LYS A 217 -28.61 20.55 -5.42
C LYS A 217 -28.47 19.14 -4.84
N GLY A 218 -29.11 18.86 -3.71
CA GLY A 218 -29.15 17.51 -3.16
C GLY A 218 -29.82 16.51 -4.09
N GLN A 219 -30.85 16.92 -4.83
CA GLN A 219 -31.51 16.09 -5.82
C GLN A 219 -30.66 15.90 -7.09
N GLU A 220 -29.99 16.94 -7.57
CA GLU A 220 -29.04 16.86 -8.71
C GLU A 220 -27.93 15.85 -8.41
N TYR A 221 -27.22 16.00 -7.30
CA TYR A 221 -26.15 15.10 -6.88
C TYR A 221 -26.62 13.64 -6.73
N TYR A 222 -27.79 13.45 -6.13
CA TYR A 222 -28.36 12.11 -5.98
C TYR A 222 -28.65 11.46 -7.33
N ASN A 223 -29.18 12.22 -8.29
CA ASN A 223 -29.47 11.71 -9.63
C ASN A 223 -28.19 11.37 -10.40
N GLU A 224 -27.13 12.16 -10.24
CA GLU A 224 -25.81 11.91 -10.83
C GLU A 224 -25.19 10.60 -10.30
N ILE A 225 -25.26 10.34 -9.00
CA ILE A 225 -24.64 9.16 -8.38
C ILE A 225 -25.52 7.89 -8.50
N PHE A 226 -26.84 8.02 -8.33
CA PHE A 226 -27.74 6.87 -8.14
C PHE A 226 -28.74 6.63 -9.27
N GLY A 227 -28.70 7.42 -10.36
CA GLY A 227 -29.36 7.09 -11.62
C GLY A 227 -30.81 6.59 -11.50
N GLY A 228 -31.74 7.47 -11.12
CA GLY A 228 -33.17 7.26 -11.44
C GLY A 228 -34.05 6.47 -10.47
N ARG A 229 -33.65 6.23 -9.21
CA ARG A 229 -34.60 5.75 -8.17
C ARG A 229 -35.33 6.93 -7.51
N LYS A 230 -36.65 7.09 -7.76
CA LYS A 230 -37.49 8.08 -7.06
C LYS A 230 -37.67 7.68 -5.59
N LEU A 231 -36.92 8.32 -4.69
CA LEU A 231 -37.11 8.24 -3.24
C LEU A 231 -37.43 9.63 -2.68
N SER A 232 -38.29 9.67 -1.66
CA SER A 232 -38.67 10.91 -0.95
C SER A 232 -37.48 11.51 -0.21
N TYR A 233 -37.38 12.85 -0.15
CA TYR A 233 -36.28 13.60 0.49
C TYR A 233 -35.97 13.15 1.94
N SER A 234 -37.00 12.71 2.68
CA SER A 234 -36.86 12.15 4.03
C SER A 234 -36.03 10.85 4.09
N ASN A 235 -35.95 10.10 2.98
CA ASN A 235 -35.18 8.86 2.91
C ASN A 235 -33.73 9.12 2.48
N ILE A 236 -33.47 10.21 1.77
CA ILE A 236 -32.14 10.60 1.28
C ILE A 236 -31.21 10.98 2.46
N GLU A 237 -31.72 11.72 3.44
CA GLU A 237 -30.95 12.19 4.62
C GLU A 237 -30.57 11.05 5.59
N ARG A 238 -31.26 9.90 5.55
CA ARG A 238 -30.98 8.75 6.42
C ARG A 238 -30.00 7.74 5.82
N GLU A 239 -30.06 7.52 4.50
CA GLU A 239 -29.18 6.54 3.84
C GLU A 239 -27.84 7.13 3.42
N LEU A 240 -27.80 8.44 3.14
CA LEU A 240 -26.56 9.15 2.91
C LEU A 240 -26.34 10.09 4.08
N ASP A 241 -25.23 9.89 4.79
CA ASP A 241 -24.60 10.92 5.63
C ASP A 241 -24.08 12.07 4.72
N PHE A 242 -25.01 12.63 3.95
CA PHE A 242 -24.80 13.43 2.74
C PHE A 242 -23.99 14.67 3.05
N ILE A 243 -24.18 15.26 4.23
CA ILE A 243 -23.46 16.46 4.63
C ILE A 243 -22.02 16.17 5.02
N ASN A 244 -21.71 15.00 5.59
CA ASN A 244 -20.32 14.68 5.90
C ASN A 244 -19.58 14.35 4.61
N ARG A 245 -20.11 13.41 3.81
CA ARG A 245 -19.44 12.97 2.57
C ARG A 245 -19.34 14.04 1.48
N TYR A 246 -20.41 14.81 1.26
CA TYR A 246 -20.41 15.86 0.22
C TYR A 246 -19.50 17.03 0.58
N PHE A 247 -19.41 17.41 1.87
CA PHE A 247 -18.48 18.46 2.29
C PHE A 247 -17.04 17.95 2.41
N ASP A 248 -16.82 16.68 2.73
CA ASP A 248 -15.48 16.07 2.72
C ASP A 248 -14.93 16.02 1.27
N ASP A 249 -15.75 15.57 0.30
CA ASP A 249 -15.37 15.54 -1.13
C ASP A 249 -15.22 16.95 -1.75
N LEU A 250 -16.01 17.94 -1.31
CA LEU A 250 -15.89 19.33 -1.76
C LEU A 250 -14.64 20.05 -1.24
N MET A 251 -14.07 19.59 -0.12
CA MET A 251 -13.04 20.33 0.62
C MET A 251 -11.70 19.58 0.75
N GLY A 252 -11.56 18.41 0.11
CA GLY A 252 -10.26 17.74 -0.06
C GLY A 252 -9.64 17.21 1.23
N VAL A 253 -10.41 16.45 2.02
CA VAL A 253 -9.90 15.61 3.12
C VAL A 253 -10.10 14.14 2.79
#